data_AF-A0A2D8QBB2-F1
#
_entry.id   AF-A0A2D8QBB2-F1
#
_cell.length_a   1.000
_cell.length_b   1.000
_cell.length_c   1.000
_cell.angle_alpha   90.00
_cell.angle_beta   90.00
_cell.angle_gamma   90.00
#
_symmetry.space_group_name_H-M   'P 1'
#
loop_
_entity.id
_entity.type
_entity.pdbx_description
1 polymer ?
#
loop_
_entity_poly.entity_id
_entity_poly.type
_entity_poly.pdbx_seq_one_letter_code
_entity_poly.pdbx_strand_id
1 'polypeptide(L)'
;MTETLVKVDLSSSAYENENVHNRWHPDIPMIAWVKPGEDFILECYDWTGGQIKNDDDAADIRDVDLSQVHFLSGPVGVKGAEPGDLLVVEILDIGTLDGARWGFNGVFAKENGGGFLTEHFPDARKSIWDFEGLFAKSRHIPGVRFAGLIHPGLIGCLPSPDLLDTWNTREKALFDTDPGRVPGLANLPYAPTAHMGRLKGSAAETAAATGARTVPPREHGGNCDIKDLSRGCK
;
A
#
# COMPACT_ATOMS: atom_id res chain seq x y z
N MET A 1 25.49 11.45 2.27
CA MET A 1 24.61 10.38 1.81
C MET A 1 23.21 10.73 2.30
N THR A 2 22.21 10.65 1.43
CA THR A 2 20.80 10.87 1.80
C THR A 2 20.41 9.86 2.89
N GLU A 3 19.69 10.32 3.91
CA GLU A 3 19.34 9.48 5.07
C GLU A 3 18.19 8.53 4.73
N THR A 4 18.32 7.26 5.12
CA THR A 4 17.23 6.27 5.03
C THR A 4 16.44 6.27 6.34
N LEU A 5 15.23 6.85 6.34
CA LEU A 5 14.39 7.00 7.52
C LEU A 5 13.64 5.71 7.89
N VAL A 6 13.29 4.90 6.89
CA VAL A 6 12.69 3.57 7.07
C VAL A 6 13.56 2.55 6.39
N LYS A 7 13.98 1.54 7.15
CA LYS A 7 14.63 0.34 6.63
C LYS A 7 13.68 -0.83 6.72
N VAL A 8 13.75 -1.73 5.74
CA VAL A 8 12.89 -2.90 5.61
C VAL A 8 13.75 -4.16 5.63
N ASP A 9 13.41 -5.07 6.54
CA ASP A 9 13.92 -6.44 6.54
C ASP A 9 12.84 -7.37 5.98
N LEU A 10 13.08 -7.87 4.76
CA LEU A 10 12.16 -8.78 4.07
C LEU A 10 12.14 -10.19 4.67
N SER A 11 13.04 -10.51 5.62
CA SER A 11 13.02 -11.77 6.37
C SER A 11 12.15 -11.74 7.62
N SER A 12 11.74 -10.55 8.06
CA SER A 12 10.86 -10.33 9.20
C SER A 12 9.44 -9.93 8.76
N SER A 13 8.48 -10.17 9.66
CA SER A 13 7.10 -9.74 9.47
C SER A 13 6.99 -8.21 9.43
N ALA A 14 6.19 -7.66 8.51
CA ALA A 14 5.94 -6.23 8.45
C ALA A 14 5.32 -5.67 9.74
N TYR A 15 4.62 -6.50 10.53
CA TYR A 15 4.08 -6.13 11.84
C TYR A 15 5.16 -5.87 12.90
N GLU A 16 6.37 -6.39 12.73
CA GLU A 16 7.50 -6.15 13.64
C GLU A 16 8.14 -4.78 13.40
N ASN A 17 7.93 -4.18 12.22
CA ASN A 17 8.45 -2.88 11.89
C ASN A 17 7.48 -1.78 12.32
N GLU A 18 7.77 -1.12 13.44
CA GLU A 18 6.91 -0.05 13.97
C GLU A 18 6.92 1.25 13.13
N ASN A 19 7.79 1.35 12.13
CA ASN A 19 7.82 2.46 11.18
C ASN A 19 6.91 2.24 9.96
N VAL A 20 6.09 1.20 10.03
CA VAL A 20 5.14 0.81 9.00
C VAL A 20 3.72 0.81 9.58
N HIS A 21 2.71 1.10 8.78
CA HIS A 21 1.30 0.99 9.16
C HIS A 21 0.45 0.50 7.98
N ASN A 22 -0.75 -0.02 8.21
CA ASN A 22 -1.64 -0.49 7.11
C ASN A 22 -3.08 0.03 7.18
N ARG A 23 -3.31 1.06 7.99
CA ARG A 23 -4.57 1.81 8.09
C ARG A 23 -4.31 3.30 8.02
N TRP A 24 -5.29 4.05 7.55
CA TRP A 24 -5.31 5.51 7.69
C TRP A 24 -6.02 5.90 8.99
N HIS A 25 -5.31 6.60 9.88
CA HIS A 25 -5.88 7.12 11.12
C HIS A 25 -5.09 8.36 11.59
N PRO A 26 -5.73 9.44 12.06
CA PRO A 26 -5.06 10.69 12.45
C PRO A 26 -4.04 10.51 13.57
N ASP A 27 -4.29 9.56 14.48
CA ASP A 27 -3.47 9.38 15.69
C ASP A 27 -2.19 8.55 15.48
N ILE A 28 -1.93 8.04 14.27
CA ILE A 28 -0.70 7.27 14.02
C ILE A 28 0.52 8.22 14.19
N PRO A 29 1.44 7.93 15.13
CA PRO A 29 2.57 8.82 15.40
C PRO A 29 3.53 8.92 14.23
N MET A 30 4.07 10.12 14.00
CA MET A 30 5.15 10.32 13.03
C MET A 30 6.38 9.48 13.40
N ILE A 31 6.97 8.82 12.42
CA ILE A 31 8.16 7.97 12.62
C ILE A 31 9.45 8.78 12.69
N ALA A 32 9.46 9.92 12.01
CA ALA A 32 10.57 10.86 11.87
C ALA A 32 10.02 12.26 11.58
N TRP A 33 10.84 13.29 11.81
CA TRP A 33 10.52 14.68 11.53
C TRP A 33 11.60 15.34 10.68
N VAL A 34 11.23 15.75 9.47
CA VAL A 34 12.12 16.44 8.51
C VAL A 34 11.77 17.93 8.44
N LYS A 35 12.68 18.73 7.90
CA LYS A 35 12.41 20.14 7.54
C LYS A 35 11.95 20.22 6.08
N PRO A 36 11.19 21.27 5.71
CA PRO A 36 10.90 21.55 4.31
C PRO A 36 12.18 21.60 3.46
N GLY A 37 12.19 20.89 2.33
CA GLY A 37 13.33 20.81 1.41
C GLY A 37 14.41 19.79 1.77
N GLU A 38 14.22 18.96 2.82
CA GLU A 38 15.13 17.84 3.11
C GLU A 38 14.82 16.61 2.25
N ASP A 39 15.85 16.04 1.64
CA ASP A 39 15.78 14.78 0.89
C ASP A 39 16.01 13.59 1.83
N PHE A 40 15.25 12.52 1.63
CA PHE A 40 15.36 11.28 2.40
C PHE A 40 14.95 10.05 1.58
N ILE A 41 15.27 8.86 2.08
CA ILE A 41 14.90 7.57 1.50
C ILE A 41 13.94 6.83 2.44
N LEU A 42 12.91 6.20 1.86
CA LEU A 42 12.05 5.24 2.52
C LEU A 42 12.18 3.90 1.80
N GLU A 43 12.61 2.86 2.51
CA GLU A 43 12.44 1.49 2.04
C GLU A 43 11.00 1.04 2.30
N CYS A 44 10.44 0.22 1.40
CA CYS A 44 9.06 -0.24 1.49
C CYS A 44 8.99 -1.77 1.35
N TYR A 45 8.07 -2.40 2.08
CA TYR A 45 7.61 -3.74 1.75
C TYR A 45 6.82 -3.71 0.44
N ASP A 46 6.71 -4.83 -0.26
CA ASP A 46 5.60 -4.96 -1.19
C ASP A 46 4.27 -4.85 -0.43
N TRP A 47 3.21 -4.45 -1.11
CA TRP A 47 1.92 -4.16 -0.49
C TRP A 47 1.34 -5.29 0.36
N THR A 48 1.69 -6.56 0.08
CA THR A 48 1.22 -7.73 0.83
C THR A 48 2.07 -8.04 2.06
N GLY A 49 3.23 -7.42 2.20
CA GLY A 49 4.19 -7.74 3.26
C GLY A 49 4.88 -9.09 3.05
N GLY A 50 5.10 -9.49 1.80
CA GLY A 50 5.79 -10.73 1.44
C GLY A 50 4.91 -11.97 1.41
N GLN A 51 3.58 -11.86 1.35
CA GLN A 51 2.70 -13.03 1.24
C GLN A 51 2.90 -13.77 -0.10
N ILE A 52 3.18 -13.03 -1.18
CA ILE A 52 3.37 -13.60 -2.52
C ILE A 52 4.81 -14.02 -2.74
N LYS A 53 5.01 -15.19 -3.37
CA LYS A 53 6.30 -15.84 -3.59
C LYS A 53 6.68 -15.87 -5.05
N ASN A 54 7.99 -15.87 -5.30
CA ASN A 54 8.56 -16.07 -6.62
C ASN A 54 8.63 -17.57 -6.94
N ASP A 55 7.49 -18.13 -7.30
CA ASP A 55 7.32 -19.49 -7.80
C ASP A 55 6.23 -19.50 -8.88
N ASP A 56 5.89 -20.69 -9.36
CA ASP A 56 4.96 -20.90 -10.46
C ASP A 56 3.59 -21.41 -9.97
N ASP A 57 3.25 -21.20 -8.68
CA ASP A 57 1.97 -21.57 -8.08
C ASP A 57 1.15 -20.32 -7.71
N ALA A 58 -0.08 -20.21 -8.22
CA ALA A 58 -0.96 -19.08 -7.93
C ALA A 58 -1.78 -19.23 -6.62
N ALA A 59 -1.52 -20.27 -5.83
CA ALA A 59 -2.20 -20.48 -4.55
C ALA A 59 -2.00 -19.31 -3.57
N ASP A 60 -0.83 -18.68 -3.58
CA ASP A 60 -0.58 -17.48 -2.75
C ASP A 60 -1.43 -16.27 -3.18
N ILE A 61 -1.71 -16.09 -4.46
CA ILE A 61 -2.66 -15.08 -4.96
C ILE A 61 -4.10 -15.45 -4.56
N ARG A 62 -4.45 -16.73 -4.59
CA ARG A 62 -5.78 -17.20 -4.18
C ARG A 62 -6.04 -16.96 -2.69
N ASP A 63 -5.03 -17.24 -1.86
CA ASP A 63 -5.17 -17.34 -0.41
C ASP A 63 -4.64 -16.12 0.35
N VAL A 64 -4.11 -15.11 -0.35
CA VAL A 64 -3.60 -13.87 0.28
C VAL A 64 -4.67 -13.25 1.18
N ASP A 65 -4.26 -12.84 2.37
CA ASP A 65 -5.12 -12.11 3.29
C ASP A 65 -5.15 -10.63 2.89
N LEU A 66 -6.12 -10.29 2.04
CA LEU A 66 -6.37 -8.93 1.58
C LEU A 66 -6.79 -7.98 2.71
N SER A 67 -7.01 -8.43 3.95
CA SER A 67 -7.25 -7.51 5.07
C SER A 67 -5.96 -6.85 5.58
N GLN A 68 -4.78 -7.43 5.29
CA GLN A 68 -3.47 -6.93 5.72
C GLN A 68 -2.96 -5.77 4.85
N VAL A 69 -3.33 -5.72 3.57
CA VAL A 69 -2.80 -4.71 2.65
C VAL A 69 -3.30 -3.31 3.00
N HIS A 70 -2.53 -2.25 2.74
CA HIS A 70 -1.14 -2.17 2.24
C HIS A 70 -0.20 -1.80 3.39
N PHE A 71 0.99 -2.40 3.49
CA PHE A 71 2.00 -1.98 4.46
C PHE A 71 2.76 -0.74 3.95
N LEU A 72 2.55 0.40 4.60
CA LEU A 72 3.07 1.72 4.24
C LEU A 72 4.19 2.17 5.17
N SER A 73 5.29 2.64 4.59
CA SER A 73 6.41 3.24 5.32
C SER A 73 6.11 4.70 5.68
N GLY A 74 6.08 5.01 6.98
CA GLY A 74 5.67 6.31 7.48
C GLY A 74 4.86 6.21 8.77
N PRO A 75 4.17 7.29 9.20
CA PRO A 75 4.09 8.60 8.54
C PRO A 75 5.31 9.50 8.82
N VAL A 76 5.77 10.26 7.82
CA VAL A 76 6.87 11.23 7.98
C VAL A 76 6.28 12.61 8.30
N GLY A 77 6.71 13.22 9.40
CA GLY A 77 6.29 14.56 9.80
C GLY A 77 7.15 15.63 9.15
N VAL A 78 6.52 16.72 8.69
CA VAL A 78 7.22 17.90 8.15
C VAL A 78 7.05 19.06 9.11
N LYS A 79 8.17 19.61 9.60
CA LYS A 79 8.15 20.71 10.57
C LYS A 79 7.49 21.95 9.98
N GLY A 80 6.44 22.42 10.64
CA GLY A 80 5.70 23.62 10.25
C GLY A 80 4.58 23.38 9.23
N ALA A 81 4.32 22.14 8.82
CA ALA A 81 3.15 21.83 7.99
C ALA A 81 1.87 21.90 8.83
N GLU A 82 0.85 22.60 8.32
CA GLU A 82 -0.44 22.82 8.99
C GLU A 82 -1.63 22.34 8.15
N PRO A 83 -2.79 22.03 8.76
CA PRO A 83 -4.00 21.75 8.00
C PRO A 83 -4.36 22.89 7.04
N GLY A 84 -4.48 22.57 5.75
CA GLY A 84 -4.76 23.54 4.68
C GLY A 84 -3.56 23.82 3.78
N ASP A 85 -2.36 23.43 4.18
CA ASP A 85 -1.17 23.52 3.32
C ASP A 85 -1.19 22.46 2.20
N LEU A 86 -0.41 22.73 1.15
CA LEU A 86 -0.02 21.71 0.17
C LEU A 86 1.38 21.21 0.49
N LEU A 87 1.50 19.90 0.72
CA LEU A 87 2.80 19.25 0.78
C LEU A 87 3.28 18.95 -0.64
N VAL A 88 4.34 19.64 -1.06
CA VAL A 88 4.98 19.41 -2.36
C VAL A 88 6.03 18.31 -2.20
N VAL A 89 5.87 17.22 -2.95
CA VAL A 89 6.78 16.06 -2.90
C VAL A 89 7.40 15.87 -4.28
N GLU A 90 8.72 16.02 -4.38
CA GLU A 90 9.46 15.68 -5.59
C GLU A 90 9.99 14.24 -5.47
N ILE A 91 9.57 13.36 -6.38
CA ILE A 91 9.98 11.96 -6.39
C ILE A 91 11.31 11.86 -7.14
N LEU A 92 12.44 12.00 -6.44
CA LEU A 92 13.76 12.07 -7.07
C LEU A 92 14.16 10.78 -7.82
N ASP A 93 13.93 9.61 -7.22
CA ASP A 93 14.10 8.31 -7.88
C ASP A 93 13.30 7.23 -7.14
N ILE A 94 13.05 6.10 -7.81
CA ILE A 94 12.44 4.90 -7.23
C ILE A 94 13.14 3.67 -7.82
N GLY A 95 13.42 2.68 -6.97
CA GLY A 95 14.01 1.42 -7.37
C GLY A 95 13.63 0.26 -6.45
N THR A 96 14.23 -0.91 -6.71
CA THR A 96 14.06 -2.10 -5.88
C THR A 96 15.12 -2.18 -4.79
N LEU A 97 14.81 -2.87 -3.69
CA LEU A 97 15.81 -3.25 -2.70
C LEU A 97 16.85 -4.19 -3.33
N ASP A 98 18.09 -4.10 -2.83
CA ASP A 98 19.14 -5.03 -3.23
C ASP A 98 18.76 -6.47 -2.87
N GLY A 99 18.96 -7.40 -3.81
CA GLY A 99 18.53 -8.79 -3.67
C GLY A 99 17.03 -9.05 -3.96
N ALA A 100 16.20 -8.01 -4.09
CA ALA A 100 14.77 -8.12 -4.39
C ALA A 100 14.44 -7.70 -5.84
N ARG A 101 15.19 -8.23 -6.82
CA ARG A 101 15.07 -7.85 -8.24
C ARG A 101 14.00 -8.64 -9.01
N TRP A 102 12.83 -8.76 -8.41
CA TRP A 102 11.65 -9.36 -9.03
C TRP A 102 10.38 -8.74 -8.46
N GLY A 103 9.27 -8.90 -9.19
CA GLY A 103 7.94 -8.53 -8.74
C GLY A 103 6.88 -9.47 -9.32
N PHE A 104 5.63 -9.23 -8.98
CA PHE A 104 4.52 -10.07 -9.43
C PHE A 104 3.37 -9.23 -9.98
N ASN A 105 2.60 -9.86 -10.85
CA ASN A 105 1.25 -9.46 -11.20
C ASN A 105 0.33 -10.65 -10.91
N GLY A 106 -0.89 -10.37 -10.49
CA GLY A 106 -1.89 -11.39 -10.22
C GLY A 106 -3.28 -11.00 -10.70
N VAL A 107 -4.09 -12.02 -10.96
CA VAL A 107 -5.55 -11.91 -11.03
C VAL A 107 -6.05 -12.60 -9.78
N PHE A 108 -6.82 -11.90 -8.93
CA PHE A 108 -7.41 -12.51 -7.75
C PHE A 108 -8.59 -13.40 -8.14
N ALA A 109 -8.81 -14.44 -7.34
CA ALA A 109 -10.03 -15.23 -7.42
C ALA A 109 -11.24 -14.32 -7.14
N LYS A 110 -12.38 -14.61 -7.79
CA LYS A 110 -13.65 -13.88 -7.56
C LYS A 110 -14.03 -13.87 -6.09
N GLU A 111 -13.78 -14.98 -5.41
CA GLU A 111 -14.12 -15.21 -4.00
C GLU A 111 -13.19 -14.45 -3.04
N ASN A 112 -12.02 -13.99 -3.51
CA ASN A 112 -11.02 -13.29 -2.69
C ASN A 112 -10.46 -12.06 -3.41
N GLY A 113 -11.32 -11.06 -3.64
CA GLY A 113 -10.94 -9.72 -4.15
C GLY A 113 -11.44 -9.43 -5.56
N GLY A 114 -11.33 -10.37 -6.49
CA GLY A 114 -11.69 -10.17 -7.90
C GLY A 114 -10.89 -9.05 -8.58
N GLY A 115 -11.49 -8.42 -9.59
CA GLY A 115 -10.83 -7.48 -10.50
C GLY A 115 -11.73 -7.11 -11.68
N PHE A 116 -11.18 -6.33 -12.61
CA PHE A 116 -11.96 -5.71 -13.69
C PHE A 116 -12.62 -6.73 -14.65
N LEU A 117 -11.93 -7.84 -14.95
CA LEU A 117 -12.40 -8.90 -15.86
C LEU A 117 -12.76 -10.20 -15.14
N THR A 118 -13.15 -10.14 -13.87
CA THR A 118 -13.37 -11.34 -13.04
C THR A 118 -14.44 -12.30 -13.58
N GLU A 119 -15.44 -11.81 -14.31
CA GLU A 119 -16.42 -12.71 -14.94
C GLU A 119 -15.82 -13.55 -16.09
N HIS A 120 -14.71 -13.11 -16.67
CA HIS A 120 -13.98 -13.85 -17.71
C HIS A 120 -12.84 -14.70 -17.15
N PHE A 121 -12.18 -14.20 -16.09
CA PHE A 121 -11.06 -14.87 -15.42
C PHE A 121 -11.34 -14.95 -13.91
N PRO A 122 -12.22 -15.87 -13.48
CA PRO A 122 -12.65 -15.95 -12.08
C PRO A 122 -11.62 -16.61 -11.17
N ASP A 123 -10.70 -17.41 -11.73
CA ASP A 123 -9.68 -18.14 -10.97
C ASP A 123 -8.41 -17.29 -10.74
N ALA A 124 -7.75 -17.50 -9.60
CA ALA A 124 -6.49 -16.87 -9.31
C ALA A 124 -5.40 -17.21 -10.34
N ARG A 125 -4.63 -16.20 -10.76
CA ARG A 125 -3.48 -16.34 -11.68
C ARG A 125 -2.31 -15.50 -11.18
N LYS A 126 -1.10 -15.93 -11.52
CA LYS A 126 0.15 -15.22 -11.18
C LYS A 126 1.06 -15.13 -12.39
N SER A 127 1.76 -14.00 -12.54
CA SER A 127 2.92 -13.86 -13.39
C SER A 127 4.05 -13.17 -12.63
N ILE A 128 5.22 -13.79 -12.62
CA ILE A 128 6.44 -13.20 -12.03
C ILE A 128 7.25 -12.45 -13.08
N TRP A 129 7.82 -11.33 -12.67
CA TRP A 129 8.62 -10.41 -13.47
C TRP A 129 10.00 -10.24 -12.86
N ASP A 130 11.04 -10.49 -13.66
CA ASP A 130 12.43 -10.24 -13.26
C ASP A 130 12.87 -8.85 -13.74
N PHE A 131 13.62 -8.13 -12.90
CA PHE A 131 14.07 -6.77 -13.20
C PHE A 131 15.54 -6.74 -13.66
N GLU A 132 15.77 -6.23 -14.87
CA GLU A 132 17.07 -6.12 -15.54
C GLU A 132 17.41 -4.63 -15.77
N GLY A 133 17.94 -3.97 -14.74
CA GLY A 133 18.18 -2.53 -14.76
C GLY A 133 16.86 -1.78 -14.91
N LEU A 134 16.66 -1.08 -16.03
CA LEU A 134 15.41 -0.34 -16.31
C LEU A 134 14.31 -1.21 -16.92
N PHE A 135 14.59 -2.47 -17.25
CA PHE A 135 13.66 -3.33 -17.99
C PHE A 135 13.06 -4.43 -17.13
N ALA A 136 11.87 -4.89 -17.48
CA ALA A 136 11.24 -6.06 -16.91
C ALA A 136 10.90 -7.09 -17.99
N LYS A 137 10.94 -8.39 -17.64
CA LYS A 137 10.48 -9.51 -18.47
C LYS A 137 9.84 -10.57 -17.59
N SER A 138 8.96 -11.40 -18.15
CA SER A 138 8.33 -12.50 -17.42
C SER A 138 8.63 -13.84 -18.07
N ARG A 139 8.98 -14.85 -17.26
CA ARG A 139 9.07 -16.25 -17.72
C ARG A 139 7.71 -16.82 -18.16
N HIS A 140 6.61 -16.22 -17.72
CA HIS A 140 5.25 -16.63 -18.04
C HIS A 140 4.70 -15.98 -19.33
N ILE A 141 5.36 -14.93 -19.83
CA ILE A 141 4.93 -14.17 -21.01
C ILE A 141 6.11 -14.04 -21.97
N PRO A 142 6.35 -15.06 -22.83
CA PRO A 142 7.49 -15.08 -23.75
C PRO A 142 7.45 -13.92 -24.75
N GLY A 143 8.64 -13.42 -25.11
CA GLY A 143 8.78 -12.37 -26.13
C GLY A 143 8.48 -10.95 -25.64
N VAL A 144 8.09 -10.76 -24.38
CA VAL A 144 7.81 -9.44 -23.80
C VAL A 144 8.97 -8.96 -22.95
N ARG A 145 9.48 -7.76 -23.28
CA ARG A 145 10.46 -7.01 -22.49
C ARG A 145 10.23 -5.52 -22.70
N PHE A 146 10.10 -4.75 -21.62
CA PHE A 146 9.81 -3.32 -21.69
C PHE A 146 10.51 -2.54 -20.59
N ALA A 147 10.68 -1.23 -20.78
CA ALA A 147 11.21 -0.33 -19.77
C ALA A 147 10.14 -0.01 -18.72
N GLY A 148 10.47 -0.11 -17.44
CA GLY A 148 9.56 0.15 -16.34
C GLY A 148 9.20 1.64 -16.22
N LEU A 149 7.91 1.93 -16.09
CA LEU A 149 7.43 3.22 -15.61
C LEU A 149 7.24 3.11 -14.10
N ILE A 150 8.31 3.34 -13.35
CA ILE A 150 8.38 3.07 -11.90
C ILE A 150 7.67 4.20 -11.14
N HIS A 151 6.67 3.84 -10.34
CA HIS A 151 5.81 4.77 -9.60
C HIS A 151 5.33 4.14 -8.28
N PRO A 152 4.97 4.93 -7.27
CA PRO A 152 4.20 4.45 -6.14
C PRO A 152 2.73 4.31 -6.55
N GLY A 153 2.13 3.14 -6.32
CA GLY A 153 0.67 3.00 -6.43
C GLY A 153 -0.07 3.81 -5.36
N LEU A 154 0.56 3.95 -4.18
CA LEU A 154 -0.02 4.55 -2.99
C LEU A 154 0.93 5.57 -2.35
N ILE A 155 0.47 6.83 -2.25
CA ILE A 155 1.14 7.91 -1.52
C ILE A 155 0.09 8.93 -1.04
N GLY A 156 0.24 9.45 0.17
CA GLY A 156 -0.71 10.43 0.74
C GLY A 156 -0.37 10.83 2.17
N CYS A 157 -1.08 11.85 2.68
CA CYS A 157 -0.96 12.32 4.06
C CYS A 157 -2.01 11.67 4.98
N LEU A 158 -1.82 11.72 6.30
CA LEU A 158 -2.84 11.28 7.26
C LEU A 158 -4.13 12.11 7.12
N PRO A 159 -5.32 11.51 7.31
CA PRO A 159 -6.58 12.26 7.32
C PRO A 159 -6.77 13.04 8.63
N SER A 160 -7.64 14.05 8.61
CA SER A 160 -8.24 14.59 9.83
C SER A 160 -9.28 13.62 10.42
N PRO A 161 -9.68 13.78 11.70
CA PRO A 161 -10.77 13.01 12.28
C PRO A 161 -12.08 13.10 11.48
N ASP A 162 -12.48 14.30 11.06
CA ASP A 162 -13.71 14.53 10.29
C ASP A 162 -13.67 13.85 8.92
N LEU A 163 -12.50 13.84 8.28
CA LEU A 163 -12.33 13.19 6.98
C LEU A 163 -12.39 11.66 7.12
N LEU A 164 -11.77 11.11 8.16
CA LEU A 164 -11.87 9.68 8.48
C LEU A 164 -13.32 9.27 8.75
N ASP A 165 -14.06 10.05 9.53
CA ASP A 165 -15.48 9.79 9.82
C ASP A 165 -16.33 9.82 8.54
N THR A 166 -16.08 10.80 7.66
CA THR A 166 -16.74 10.90 6.35
C THR A 166 -16.51 9.65 5.51
N TRP A 167 -15.27 9.15 5.45
CA TRP A 167 -14.92 7.95 4.70
C TRP A 167 -15.63 6.71 5.25
N ASN A 168 -15.52 6.47 6.54
CA ASN A 168 -16.12 5.33 7.19
C ASN A 168 -17.65 5.33 7.04
N THR A 169 -18.29 6.49 7.20
CA THR A 169 -19.74 6.65 7.06
C THR A 169 -20.23 6.30 5.65
N ARG A 170 -19.63 6.90 4.61
CA ARG A 170 -20.10 6.70 3.23
C ARG A 170 -19.76 5.31 2.68
N GLU A 171 -18.60 4.76 3.05
CA GLU A 171 -18.19 3.42 2.61
C GLU A 171 -19.01 2.35 3.30
N LYS A 172 -19.37 2.56 4.58
CA LYS A 172 -20.34 1.71 5.26
C LYS A 172 -21.71 1.79 4.62
N ALA A 173 -22.19 2.99 4.28
CA ALA A 173 -23.48 3.14 3.62
C ALA A 173 -23.52 2.38 2.28
N LEU A 174 -22.44 2.40 1.50
CA LEU A 174 -22.32 1.60 0.27
C LEU A 174 -22.31 0.09 0.56
N PHE A 175 -21.49 -0.35 1.52
CA PHE A 175 -21.44 -1.75 1.94
C PHE A 175 -22.83 -2.27 2.36
N ASP A 176 -23.57 -1.48 3.13
CA ASP A 176 -24.90 -1.83 3.65
C ASP A 176 -25.96 -2.01 2.54
N THR A 177 -25.70 -1.54 1.31
CA THR A 177 -26.62 -1.75 0.17
C THR A 177 -26.63 -3.19 -0.35
N ASP A 178 -25.51 -3.91 -0.23
CA ASP A 178 -25.39 -5.33 -0.59
C ASP A 178 -24.28 -6.03 0.22
N PRO A 179 -24.51 -6.30 1.52
CA PRO A 179 -23.48 -6.83 2.42
C PRO A 179 -22.98 -8.24 2.06
N GLY A 180 -23.78 -9.00 1.29
CA GLY A 180 -23.49 -10.37 0.88
C GLY A 180 -22.80 -10.48 -0.48
N ARG A 181 -22.52 -9.36 -1.15
CA ARG A 181 -21.93 -9.35 -2.48
C ARG A 181 -20.51 -9.94 -2.48
N VAL A 182 -20.20 -10.73 -3.51
CA VAL A 182 -18.86 -11.25 -3.76
C VAL A 182 -18.39 -10.89 -5.18
N PRO A 183 -17.31 -10.12 -5.35
CA PRO A 183 -16.54 -9.41 -4.31
C PRO A 183 -17.36 -8.32 -3.60
N GLY A 184 -16.95 -7.91 -2.39
CA GLY A 184 -17.59 -6.83 -1.64
C GLY A 184 -17.50 -5.47 -2.35
N LEU A 185 -18.43 -4.56 -2.05
CA LEU A 185 -18.46 -3.20 -2.64
C LEU A 185 -17.44 -2.24 -2.02
N ALA A 186 -17.15 -2.39 -0.72
CA ALA A 186 -16.19 -1.60 0.02
C ALA A 186 -15.59 -2.45 1.15
N ASN A 187 -14.40 -2.07 1.61
CA ASN A 187 -13.72 -2.74 2.71
C ASN A 187 -13.79 -1.88 3.97
N LEU A 188 -14.58 -2.30 4.96
CA LEU A 188 -14.75 -1.59 6.22
C LEU A 188 -13.48 -1.64 7.10
N PRO A 189 -13.34 -0.73 8.10
CA PRO A 189 -12.34 -0.88 9.15
C PRO A 189 -12.32 -2.30 9.73
N TYR A 190 -11.11 -2.83 9.90
CA TYR A 190 -10.90 -4.21 10.35
C TYR A 190 -9.66 -4.30 11.24
N ALA A 191 -9.91 -4.34 12.55
CA ALA A 191 -8.90 -4.33 13.60
C ALA A 191 -7.99 -5.57 13.67
N PRO A 192 -8.48 -6.82 13.43
CA PRO A 192 -7.66 -8.02 13.66
C PRO A 192 -6.32 -8.08 12.91
N THR A 193 -6.23 -7.41 11.76
CA THR A 193 -5.01 -7.32 10.94
C THR A 193 -4.48 -5.89 10.82
N ALA A 194 -4.93 -4.98 11.68
CA ALA A 194 -4.46 -3.60 11.67
C ALA A 194 -3.06 -3.50 12.29
N HIS A 195 -2.13 -2.91 11.54
CA HIS A 195 -0.85 -2.43 12.03
C HIS A 195 -0.92 -0.91 12.15
N MET A 196 -0.91 -0.42 13.38
CA MET A 196 -1.08 1.00 13.73
C MET A 196 0.27 1.69 14.00
N GLY A 197 1.36 1.15 13.46
CA GLY A 197 2.72 1.66 13.60
C GLY A 197 3.18 1.67 15.05
N ARG A 198 3.53 2.87 15.55
CA ARG A 198 4.03 3.06 16.91
C ARG A 198 2.94 3.14 18.00
N LEU A 199 1.65 3.13 17.65
CA LEU A 199 0.58 3.05 18.66
C LEU A 199 0.68 1.72 19.43
N LYS A 200 0.40 1.76 20.74
CA LYS A 200 0.41 0.59 21.64
C LYS A 200 -0.82 0.56 22.54
N GLY A 201 -1.16 -0.63 23.03
CA GLY A 201 -2.23 -0.84 24.02
C GLY A 201 -3.60 -0.34 23.56
N SER A 202 -4.38 0.22 24.49
CA SER A 202 -5.76 0.67 24.24
C SER A 202 -5.87 1.74 23.15
N ALA A 203 -4.86 2.59 22.98
CA ALA A 203 -4.81 3.58 21.90
C ALA A 203 -4.72 2.91 20.52
N ALA A 204 -3.90 1.86 20.39
CA ALA A 204 -3.83 1.07 19.16
C ALA A 204 -5.14 0.33 18.89
N GLU A 205 -5.73 -0.29 19.92
CA GLU A 205 -6.99 -1.03 19.80
C GLU A 205 -8.14 -0.12 19.35
N THR A 206 -8.24 1.08 19.93
CA THR A 206 -9.27 2.07 19.59
C THR A 206 -9.08 2.59 18.16
N ALA A 207 -7.85 2.95 17.80
CA ALA A 207 -7.55 3.44 16.45
C ALA A 207 -7.72 2.34 15.38
N ALA A 208 -7.39 1.09 15.70
CA ALA A 208 -7.56 -0.05 14.80
C ALA A 208 -9.04 -0.35 14.48
N ALA A 209 -9.95 -0.06 15.42
CA ALA A 209 -11.39 -0.28 15.24
C ALA A 209 -12.02 0.68 14.21
N THR A 210 -11.44 1.87 14.02
CA THR A 210 -11.94 2.92 13.12
C THR A 210 -11.00 3.22 11.95
N GLY A 211 -9.76 2.73 11.97
CA GLY A 211 -8.76 2.97 10.95
C GLY A 211 -9.23 2.53 9.56
N ALA A 212 -9.31 3.48 8.63
CA ALA A 212 -9.80 3.21 7.29
C ALA A 212 -8.83 2.30 6.53
N ARG A 213 -9.39 1.40 5.72
CA ARG A 213 -8.62 0.57 4.79
C ARG A 213 -7.92 1.44 3.75
N THR A 214 -6.70 1.07 3.38
CA THR A 214 -5.86 1.79 2.41
C THR A 214 -6.19 1.46 0.95
N VAL A 215 -7.22 0.63 0.70
CA VAL A 215 -7.56 0.10 -0.63
C VAL A 215 -8.00 1.16 -1.64
N PRO A 216 -8.97 2.06 -1.35
CA PRO A 216 -9.43 3.00 -2.36
C PRO A 216 -8.62 4.31 -2.36
N PRO A 217 -8.51 4.99 -3.51
CA PRO A 217 -8.12 6.39 -3.54
C PRO A 217 -9.20 7.26 -2.88
N ARG A 218 -8.77 8.35 -2.24
CA ARG A 218 -9.66 9.31 -1.58
C ARG A 218 -9.17 10.75 -1.82
N GLU A 219 -9.80 11.71 -1.17
CA GLU A 219 -9.53 13.15 -1.32
C GLU A 219 -8.06 13.52 -1.05
N HIS A 220 -7.37 12.75 -0.19
CA HIS A 220 -5.97 12.97 0.15
C HIS A 220 -4.95 12.32 -0.81
N GLY A 221 -5.42 11.73 -1.91
CA GLY A 221 -4.64 10.79 -2.73
C GLY A 221 -4.80 9.37 -2.21
N GLY A 222 -3.74 8.82 -1.62
CA GLY A 222 -3.73 7.43 -1.15
C GLY A 222 -3.51 6.49 -2.33
N ASN A 223 -4.33 5.45 -2.46
CA ASN A 223 -4.12 4.38 -3.46
C ASN A 223 -4.68 4.77 -4.83
N CYS A 224 -4.02 5.71 -5.50
CA CYS A 224 -4.48 6.22 -6.78
C CYS A 224 -4.10 5.36 -7.97
N ASP A 225 -3.02 4.58 -7.88
CA ASP A 225 -2.50 3.73 -8.96
C ASP A 225 -2.32 4.49 -10.30
N ILE A 226 -1.90 5.76 -10.21
CA ILE A 226 -1.63 6.60 -11.37
C ILE A 226 -0.19 6.35 -11.82
N LYS A 227 -0.02 5.52 -12.85
CA LYS A 227 1.31 5.17 -13.41
C LYS A 227 2.18 6.39 -13.79
N ASP A 228 1.54 7.50 -14.15
CA ASP A 228 2.22 8.71 -14.60
C ASP A 228 2.75 9.56 -13.42
N LEU A 229 2.31 9.29 -12.17
CA LEU A 229 2.94 9.80 -10.95
C LEU A 229 4.22 9.02 -10.66
N SER A 230 5.22 9.19 -11.52
CA SER A 230 6.44 8.38 -11.53
C SER A 230 7.65 9.15 -10.99
N ARG A 231 8.81 8.49 -10.92
CA ARG A 231 10.07 9.19 -10.63
C ARG A 231 10.28 10.38 -11.58
N GLY A 232 10.71 11.51 -11.01
CA GLY A 232 10.83 12.81 -11.66
C GLY A 232 9.56 13.68 -11.58
N CYS A 233 8.46 13.18 -11.02
CA CYS A 233 7.25 13.98 -10.79
C CYS A 233 7.34 14.85 -9.53
N LYS A 234 6.47 15.86 -9.49
CA LYS A 234 6.30 16.82 -8.41
C LYS A 234 4.83 17.20 -8.25
#